data_AF-A0A1H8DIR9-F1
#
_entry.id   AF-A0A1H8DIR9-F1
#
_cell.length_a   1.000
_cell.length_b   1.000
_cell.length_c   1.000
_cell.angle_alpha   90.00
_cell.angle_beta   90.00
_cell.angle_gamma   90.00
#
_symmetry.space_group_name_H-M   'P 1'
#
loop_
_entity.id
_entity.type
_entity.pdbx_description
1 polymer ?
#
loop_
_entity_poly.entity_id
_entity_poly.type
_entity_poly.pdbx_seq_one_letter_code
_entity_poly.pdbx_strand_id
1 'polypeptide(L)'
;MKIKVLSGQSLADIAIQVYGNAQGVFMLAQENGLGVTDELEPGQILSYSPDGVIDKGIVHHYAVKGIFPATAVVDDSGVFDDSFDLTFL
;
A
#
# COMPACT_ATOMS: atom_id res chain seq x y z
N MET A 1 -3.64 -11.43 11.76
CA MET A 1 -2.76 -10.44 12.41
C MET A 1 -3.27 -9.03 12.13
N LYS A 2 -2.72 -7.99 12.75
CA LYS A 2 -3.13 -6.60 12.56
C LYS A 2 -1.93 -5.72 12.28
N ILE A 3 -2.08 -4.74 11.40
CA ILE A 3 -1.09 -3.71 11.11
C ILE A 3 -1.76 -2.33 11.13
N LYS A 4 -1.03 -1.32 11.61
CA LYS A 4 -1.48 0.07 11.63
C LYS A 4 -0.90 0.80 10.41
N VAL A 5 -1.77 1.43 9.63
CA VAL A 5 -1.40 2.28 8.50
C VAL A 5 -0.67 3.52 9.02
N LEU A 6 0.46 3.84 8.40
CA LEU A 6 1.20 5.10 8.61
C LEU A 6 0.83 6.13 7.55
N SER A 7 1.24 7.38 7.77
CA SER A 7 0.99 8.47 6.83
C SER A 7 1.59 8.17 5.46
N GLY A 8 0.80 8.37 4.40
CA GLY A 8 1.23 8.23 3.00
C GLY A 8 1.34 6.78 2.51
N GLN A 9 0.86 5.78 3.24
CA GLN A 9 0.91 4.39 2.79
C GLN A 9 -0.29 4.03 1.92
N SER A 10 -0.04 3.40 0.79
CA SER A 10 -1.04 2.74 -0.05
C SER A 10 -1.29 1.31 0.42
N LEU A 11 -2.37 0.69 -0.07
CA LEU A 11 -2.64 -0.72 0.20
C LEU A 11 -1.54 -1.65 -0.35
N ALA A 12 -0.89 -1.27 -1.45
CA ALA A 12 0.25 -1.98 -2.01
C ALA A 12 1.50 -1.89 -1.10
N ASP A 13 1.75 -0.73 -0.48
CA ASP A 13 2.83 -0.56 0.50
C ASP A 13 2.66 -1.48 1.70
N ILE A 14 1.42 -1.59 2.21
CA ILE A 14 1.10 -2.52 3.30
C ILE A 14 1.27 -3.97 2.85
N ALA A 15 0.81 -4.31 1.64
CA ALA A 15 0.94 -5.66 1.09
C ALA A 15 2.41 -6.12 0.98
N ILE A 16 3.33 -5.23 0.59
CA ILE A 16 4.77 -5.52 0.57
C ILE A 16 5.28 -5.80 1.99
N GLN A 17 4.85 -5.02 2.98
CA GLN A 17 5.29 -5.20 4.38
C GLN A 17 4.80 -6.52 4.97
N VAL A 18 3.55 -6.91 4.71
CA VAL A 18 2.93 -8.06 5.39
C VAL A 18 2.97 -9.36 4.59
N TYR A 19 2.98 -9.31 3.26
CA TYR A 19 3.06 -10.49 2.39
C TYR A 19 4.34 -10.59 1.57
N GLY A 20 5.18 -9.55 1.55
CA GLY A 20 6.43 -9.53 0.81
C GLY A 20 6.27 -9.28 -0.69
N ASN A 21 5.05 -8.93 -1.15
CA ASN A 21 4.76 -8.71 -2.56
C ASN A 21 3.55 -7.78 -2.73
N ALA A 22 3.62 -6.87 -3.70
CA ALA A 22 2.53 -5.96 -4.03
C ALA A 22 1.26 -6.68 -4.51
N GLN A 23 1.37 -7.87 -5.13
CA GLN A 23 0.21 -8.70 -5.52
C GLN A 23 -0.62 -9.14 -4.31
N GLY A 24 -0.07 -9.10 -3.09
CA GLY A 24 -0.83 -9.32 -1.86
C GLY A 24 -1.94 -8.29 -1.61
N VAL A 25 -1.97 -7.20 -2.36
CA VAL A 25 -3.02 -6.16 -2.30
C VAL A 25 -4.42 -6.73 -2.46
N PHE A 26 -4.61 -7.74 -3.32
CA PHE A 26 -5.92 -8.36 -3.54
C PHE A 26 -6.43 -9.11 -2.30
N MET A 27 -5.53 -9.84 -1.63
CA MET A 27 -5.86 -10.51 -0.37
C MET A 27 -6.14 -9.49 0.72
N LEU A 28 -5.29 -8.47 0.85
CA LEU A 28 -5.44 -7.42 1.86
C LEU A 28 -6.77 -6.68 1.72
N ALA A 29 -7.11 -6.32 0.48
CA ALA A 29 -8.36 -5.66 0.12
C ALA A 29 -9.56 -6.52 0.53
N GLN A 30 -9.56 -7.79 0.13
CA GLN A 30 -10.63 -8.74 0.44
C GLN A 30 -10.79 -8.95 1.96
N GLU A 31 -9.68 -9.11 2.69
CA GLU A 31 -9.68 -9.34 4.14
C GLU A 31 -10.21 -8.14 4.95
N ASN A 32 -10.22 -6.94 4.35
CA ASN A 32 -10.68 -5.71 5.00
C ASN A 32 -11.93 -5.09 4.35
N GLY A 33 -12.49 -5.72 3.32
CA GLY A 33 -13.65 -5.19 2.60
C GLY A 33 -13.37 -3.87 1.88
N LEU A 34 -12.15 -3.68 1.40
CA LEU A 34 -11.70 -2.48 0.67
C LEU A 34 -11.59 -2.77 -0.83
N GLY A 35 -11.65 -1.71 -1.65
CA GLY A 35 -11.15 -1.70 -3.01
C GLY A 35 -9.62 -1.68 -3.03
N VAL A 36 -9.02 -2.20 -4.11
CA VAL A 36 -7.55 -2.27 -4.24
C VAL A 36 -6.88 -0.90 -4.42
N THR A 37 -7.64 0.11 -4.84
CA THR A 37 -7.21 1.50 -5.02
C THR A 37 -7.79 2.43 -3.95
N ASP A 38 -8.47 1.89 -2.94
CA ASP A 38 -9.02 2.72 -1.88
C ASP A 38 -7.88 3.41 -1.11
N GLU A 39 -8.11 4.68 -0.79
CA GLU A 39 -7.19 5.44 0.05
C GLU A 39 -7.25 4.92 1.49
N LEU A 40 -6.10 4.97 2.16
CA LEU A 40 -5.97 4.52 3.55
C LEU A 40 -5.77 5.72 4.46
N GLU A 41 -6.47 5.72 5.59
CA GLU A 41 -6.35 6.76 6.59
C GLU A 41 -5.18 6.46 7.56
N PRO A 42 -4.32 7.43 7.89
CA PRO A 42 -3.28 7.25 8.90
C PRO A 42 -3.88 6.80 10.23
N GLY A 43 -3.37 5.70 10.79
CA GLY A 43 -3.88 5.10 12.02
C GLY A 43 -4.96 4.03 11.81
N GLN A 44 -5.47 3.84 10.59
CA GLN A 44 -6.36 2.73 10.24
C GLN A 44 -5.70 1.39 10.58
N ILE A 45 -6.48 0.45 11.11
CA ILE A 45 -6.01 -0.89 11.46
C ILE A 45 -6.51 -1.88 10.41
N LEU A 46 -5.58 -2.51 9.70
CA LEU A 46 -5.88 -3.55 8.72
C LEU A 46 -5.61 -4.93 9.32
N SER A 47 -6.49 -5.87 9.01
CA SER A 47 -6.33 -7.28 9.34
C SER A 47 -5.68 -8.01 8.16
N TYR A 48 -4.74 -8.91 8.44
CA TYR A 48 -4.11 -9.73 7.40
C TYR A 48 -3.86 -11.17 7.85
N SER A 49 -3.93 -12.15 6.94
CA SER A 49 -3.58 -13.55 7.24
C SER A 49 -2.09 -13.83 7.03
N PRO A 50 -1.36 -14.40 8.01
CA PRO A 50 0.04 -14.79 7.82
C PRO A 50 0.21 -15.97 6.84
N ASP A 51 -0.87 -16.72 6.56
CA ASP A 51 -0.85 -17.81 5.58
C ASP A 51 -0.74 -17.30 4.14
N GLY A 52 -1.09 -16.02 3.91
CA GLY A 52 -0.99 -15.36 2.62
C GLY A 52 0.40 -14.81 2.29
N VAL A 53 1.42 -15.04 3.14
CA VAL A 53 2.78 -14.52 2.90
C VAL A 53 3.40 -15.17 1.65
N ILE A 54 3.72 -14.35 0.67
CA ILE A 54 4.30 -14.76 -0.62
C ILE A 54 5.82 -14.84 -0.53
N ASP A 55 6.47 -13.82 0.05
CA ASP A 55 7.93 -13.79 0.22
C ASP A 55 8.32 -13.39 1.65
N LYS A 56 8.71 -14.39 2.45
CA LYS A 56 9.16 -14.20 3.82
C LYS A 56 10.46 -13.41 3.94
N GLY A 57 11.33 -13.47 2.92
CA GLY A 57 12.59 -12.75 2.89
C GLY A 57 12.37 -11.25 2.76
N ILE A 58 11.43 -10.84 1.91
CA ILE A 58 11.04 -9.43 1.78
C ILE A 58 10.34 -8.92 3.04
N VAL A 59 9.36 -9.65 3.58
CA VAL A 59 8.72 -9.29 4.86
C VAL A 59 9.77 -9.06 5.95
N HIS A 60 10.70 -10.00 6.08
CA HIS A 60 11.78 -9.92 7.06
C HIS A 60 12.72 -8.72 6.81
N HIS A 61 13.08 -8.47 5.55
CA HIS A 61 13.95 -7.36 5.18
C HIS A 61 13.37 -6.00 5.60
N TYR A 62 12.09 -5.77 5.32
CA TYR A 62 11.41 -4.52 5.67
C TYR A 62 11.26 -4.38 7.18
N ALA A 63 10.89 -5.47 7.87
CA ALA A 63 10.73 -5.46 9.31
C ALA A 63 12.05 -5.17 10.06
N VAL A 64 13.15 -5.85 9.73
CA VAL A 64 14.44 -5.68 10.43
C VAL A 64 15.07 -4.32 10.14
N LYS A 65 14.89 -3.80 8.92
CA LYS A 65 15.43 -2.49 8.55
C LYS A 65 14.53 -1.31 8.94
N GLY A 66 13.31 -1.57 9.42
CA GLY A 66 12.33 -0.52 9.73
C GLY A 66 11.94 0.30 8.49
N ILE A 67 11.76 -0.36 7.35
CA ILE A 67 11.37 0.29 6.09
C ILE A 67 9.84 0.28 6.00
N PHE A 68 9.27 1.48 5.82
CA PHE A 68 7.83 1.69 5.66
C PHE A 68 7.60 2.47 4.36
N PRO A 69 7.32 1.79 3.24
CA PRO A 69 6.97 2.48 2.00
C PRO A 69 5.76 3.38 2.20
N ALA A 70 5.78 4.53 1.55
CA ALA A 70 4.72 5.53 1.59
C ALA A 70 4.58 6.14 0.19
N THR A 71 3.98 5.36 -0.70
CA THR A 71 3.82 5.69 -2.13
C THR A 71 2.40 6.11 -2.50
N ALA A 72 1.51 6.25 -1.52
CA ALA A 72 0.21 6.86 -1.77
C ALA A 72 0.40 8.28 -2.31
N VAL A 73 -0.38 8.62 -3.32
CA VAL A 73 -0.45 9.99 -3.85
C VAL A 73 -1.30 10.78 -2.86
N VAL A 74 -0.71 11.80 -2.23
CA VAL A 74 -1.36 12.63 -1.21
C VAL A 74 -1.64 14.05 -1.71
N ASP A 75 -1.10 14.40 -2.89
CA ASP A 75 -1.30 15.67 -3.56
C ASP A 75 -1.80 15.45 -4.99
N ASP A 76 -2.73 16.30 -5.42
CA ASP A 76 -3.24 16.29 -6.80
C ASP A 76 -2.26 16.99 -7.77
N SER A 77 -0.96 16.98 -7.45
CA SER A 77 0.05 17.70 -8.23
C SER A 77 0.35 17.03 -9.58
N GLY A 78 -0.22 15.83 -9.80
CA GLY A 78 -0.09 15.09 -11.05
C GLY A 78 1.36 14.81 -11.44
N VAL A 79 1.55 14.03 -12.50
CA VAL A 79 2.86 14.02 -13.21
C VAL A 79 2.96 15.23 -14.15
N PHE A 80 1.81 15.83 -14.47
CA PHE A 80 1.62 16.91 -15.39
C PHE A 80 1.14 18.12 -14.61
N ASP A 81 1.82 19.24 -14.77
CA ASP A 81 1.36 20.52 -14.22
C ASP A 81 0.27 21.14 -15.10
N ASP A 82 -0.30 22.25 -14.65
CA ASP A 82 -1.35 23.00 -15.35
C ASP A 82 -0.94 23.50 -16.76
N SER A 83 0.35 23.41 -17.12
CA SER A 83 0.84 23.77 -18.46
C SER A 83 0.77 22.62 -19.46
N PHE A 84 0.51 21.40 -19.00
CA PHE A 84 0.34 20.26 -19.87
C PHE A 84 -1.00 20.35 -20.60
N ASP A 85 -0.93 20.62 -21.91
CA ASP A 85 -2.09 20.71 -22.78
C ASP A 85 -2.79 19.35 -22.89
N LEU A 86 -4.03 19.21 -22.42
CA LEU A 86 -4.81 17.97 -22.59
C LEU A 86 -5.65 17.96 -23.88
N THR A 87 -5.54 18.98 -24.73
CA THR A 87 -6.34 19.14 -25.96
C THR A 87 -5.80 18.39 -27.18
N PHE A 88 -4.82 17.49 -27.00
CA PHE A 88 -4.30 16.63 -28.08
C PHE A 88 -5.31 15.60 -28.63
N LEU A 89 -6.59 15.65 -28.24
CA LEU A 89 -7.68 14.77 -28.67
C LEU A 89 -8.59 15.41 -29.72
#